data_AF-A0A2N2LT32-F1
#
_entry.id   AF-A0A2N2LT32-F1
#
_cell.length_a   1.000
_cell.length_b   1.000
_cell.length_c   1.000
_cell.angle_alpha   90.00
_cell.angle_beta   90.00
_cell.angle_gamma   90.00
#
_symmetry.space_group_name_H-M   'P 1'
#
loop_
_entity.id
_entity.type
_entity.pdbx_description
1 polymer ?
#
loop_
_entity_poly.entity_id
_entity_poly.type
_entity_poly.pdbx_seq_one_letter_code
_entity_poly.pdbx_strand_id
1 'polypeptide(L)'
;MFFGNFYEIKILWKNLPQVSNIVQNNGSENSLVAVISGASRVLSGEAELPGDAGQWYFAASRPILHDGPDTPIAEFPYFSFLYADLHPHLLTMPFYALALAWCLNMILDPIFSKKWWERILTLFLGSLFIGSFRALHTWDFPTFIGLGVLVMTWIILKKRNSEIRQKLQSILIYCLSFVILTMILYSPFTHWFKTEYIGVEIWKGLRTPLKDYFVVFGLSLFIMFSLLILELKEDYQKARSLWFEKTSVKSLIPISVIAVVIFGMVLLWKNDYQILALGLPLILLWGYIIFLKKDVSEYRRLIWILFAIGYGITFVVEVLVLKGDVGRSNMVFRMYLEAWFILGIALSVAALEIFKKLKEWRPLRRVGWVVVLQLLVLLALVYPFIATGKKINDRWPSTQNPVKSLDGSLFMLGDKLINPDLLPAVYSDDGREIDLSMDYAGIQFMQDNISGSPVIVEGHTTEYRWGARYAIHTGLPSVIGWSWHTRQHNSLLDGSIFDKRIQEVVDFYNTTDMDAANQFLKKYHVRYIIVSGLERVYYSAEGIDKFAEMTSQGQLNIVFGDQTDNSATIYEVIQN
;
A
#
# COMPACT_ATOMS: atom_id res chain seq x y z
N MET A 1 -5.72 3.20 -9.08
CA MET A 1 -4.93 2.05 -8.59
C MET A 1 -3.82 1.64 -9.55
N PHE A 2 -4.02 1.73 -10.88
CA PHE A 2 -2.96 1.40 -11.85
C PHE A 2 -1.85 2.47 -12.00
N PHE A 3 -2.17 3.74 -11.74
CA PHE A 3 -1.22 4.85 -11.87
C PHE A 3 -0.19 4.89 -10.75
N GLY A 4 1.06 5.19 -11.12
CA GLY A 4 2.14 5.53 -10.20
C GLY A 4 2.28 7.04 -9.98
N ASN A 5 3.17 7.41 -9.06
CA ASN A 5 3.59 8.80 -8.88
C ASN A 5 4.57 9.24 -10.00
N PHE A 6 4.95 10.51 -10.03
CA PHE A 6 5.82 11.07 -11.07
C PHE A 6 7.33 10.90 -10.78
N TYR A 7 7.71 10.14 -9.75
CA TYR A 7 9.11 10.06 -9.31
C TYR A 7 10.00 9.39 -10.35
N GLU A 8 9.45 8.47 -11.13
CA GLU A 8 10.12 7.78 -12.23
C GLU A 8 10.76 8.75 -13.24
N ILE A 9 10.18 9.93 -13.41
CA ILE A 9 10.71 10.99 -14.29
C ILE A 9 12.02 11.54 -13.76
N LYS A 10 12.17 11.67 -12.43
CA LYS A 10 13.45 12.08 -11.81
C LYS A 10 14.52 11.01 -12.02
N ILE A 11 14.14 9.72 -11.96
CA ILE A 11 15.05 8.59 -12.20
C ILE A 11 15.52 8.59 -13.66
N LEU A 12 14.58 8.73 -14.61
CA LEU A 12 14.89 8.84 -16.04
C LEU A 12 15.79 10.05 -16.33
N TRP A 13 15.49 11.22 -15.76
CA TRP A 13 16.29 12.43 -15.92
C TRP A 13 17.72 12.25 -15.43
N LYS A 14 17.92 11.54 -14.31
CA LYS A 14 19.24 11.26 -13.73
C LYS A 14 20.04 10.26 -14.57
N ASN A 15 19.41 9.19 -15.04
CA ASN A 15 20.10 8.01 -15.57
C ASN A 15 20.23 7.99 -17.10
N LEU A 16 19.21 8.42 -17.86
CA LEU A 16 19.24 8.35 -19.34
C LEU A 16 20.46 9.01 -19.99
N PRO A 17 21.01 10.13 -19.47
CA PRO A 17 22.22 10.72 -20.06
C PRO A 17 23.45 9.82 -20.08
N GLN A 18 23.53 8.80 -19.21
CA GLN A 18 24.65 7.86 -19.17
C GLN A 18 24.81 7.04 -20.46
N VAL A 19 23.72 6.86 -21.19
CA VAL A 19 23.70 6.15 -22.49
C VAL A 19 23.51 7.12 -23.66
N SER A 20 23.63 8.43 -23.46
CA SER A 20 23.52 9.40 -24.55
C SER A 20 24.75 9.38 -25.45
N ASN A 21 24.55 9.70 -26.74
CA ASN A 21 25.67 9.96 -27.68
C ASN A 21 26.20 11.41 -27.57
N ILE A 22 25.63 12.22 -26.68
CA ILE A 22 26.01 13.62 -26.48
C ILE A 22 27.00 13.67 -25.34
N VAL A 23 28.23 14.10 -25.63
CA VAL A 23 29.26 14.32 -24.61
C VAL A 23 28.80 15.45 -23.69
N GLN A 24 28.53 15.14 -22.43
CA GLN A 24 28.28 16.15 -21.41
C GLN A 24 29.62 16.68 -20.90
N ASN A 25 29.74 18.01 -20.77
CA ASN A 25 30.87 18.60 -20.08
C ASN A 25 30.75 18.30 -18.58
N ASN A 26 31.82 17.77 -17.98
CA ASN A 26 31.90 17.50 -16.54
C ASN A 26 31.57 18.78 -15.74
N GLY A 27 30.34 18.89 -15.23
CA GLY A 27 29.90 20.00 -14.38
C GLY A 27 28.56 20.67 -14.76
N SER A 28 27.93 20.34 -15.89
CA SER A 28 26.58 20.85 -16.20
C SER A 28 25.48 19.93 -15.67
N GLU A 29 24.38 20.50 -15.15
CA GLU A 29 23.11 19.77 -14.99
C GLU A 29 22.78 18.99 -16.27
N ASN A 30 22.21 17.79 -16.12
CA ASN A 30 21.81 16.95 -17.24
C ASN A 30 20.97 17.78 -18.23
N SER A 31 21.47 17.97 -19.45
CA SER A 31 20.74 18.73 -20.46
C SER A 31 19.56 17.92 -20.99
N LEU A 32 18.42 18.58 -21.24
CA LEU A 32 17.24 17.95 -21.85
C LEU A 32 17.60 17.17 -23.13
N VAL A 33 18.55 17.69 -23.91
CA VAL A 33 19.02 17.06 -25.15
C VAL A 33 19.70 15.72 -24.88
N ALA A 34 20.53 15.62 -23.84
CA ALA A 34 21.17 14.36 -23.45
C ALA A 34 20.15 13.33 -22.95
N VAL A 35 19.15 13.77 -22.17
CA VAL A 35 18.05 12.90 -21.72
C VAL A 35 17.26 12.35 -22.90
N ILE A 36 16.91 13.20 -23.88
CA ILE A 36 16.19 12.78 -25.10
C ILE A 36 17.04 11.83 -25.94
N SER A 37 18.33 12.12 -26.11
CA SER A 37 19.25 11.24 -26.84
C SER A 37 19.37 9.87 -26.17
N GLY A 38 19.52 9.81 -24.85
CA GLY A 38 19.53 8.56 -24.10
C GLY A 38 18.21 7.79 -24.22
N ALA A 39 17.07 8.49 -24.08
CA ALA A 39 15.74 7.91 -24.28
C ALA A 39 15.59 7.30 -25.67
N SER A 40 16.04 8.00 -26.71
CA SER A 40 15.98 7.52 -28.10
C SER A 40 16.75 6.20 -28.26
N ARG A 41 17.94 6.11 -27.68
CA ARG A 41 18.77 4.90 -27.77
C ARG A 41 18.12 3.72 -27.05
N VAL A 42 17.61 3.94 -25.85
CA VAL A 42 16.85 2.92 -25.10
C VAL A 42 15.63 2.44 -25.88
N LEU A 43 14.82 3.37 -26.40
CA LEU A 43 13.61 3.03 -27.17
C LEU A 43 13.90 2.35 -28.50
N SER A 44 15.03 2.65 -29.13
CA SER A 44 15.49 1.99 -30.37
C SER A 44 16.11 0.61 -30.14
N GLY A 45 16.41 0.23 -28.88
CA GLY A 45 17.13 -1.00 -28.54
C GLY A 45 18.66 -0.90 -28.69
N GLU A 46 19.21 0.27 -29.00
CA GLU A 46 20.65 0.52 -29.11
C GLU A 46 21.38 0.57 -27.74
N ALA A 47 20.63 0.69 -26.64
CA ALA A 47 21.14 0.69 -25.28
C ALA A 47 20.09 0.14 -24.31
N GLU A 48 20.54 -0.44 -23.20
CA GLU A 48 19.64 -0.78 -22.08
C GLU A 48 19.39 0.42 -21.17
N LEU A 49 18.31 0.36 -20.38
CA LEU A 49 18.06 1.32 -19.30
C LEU A 49 19.21 1.26 -18.28
N PRO A 50 19.96 2.37 -18.09
CA PRO A 50 21.19 2.36 -17.30
C PRO A 50 20.97 2.42 -15.78
N GLY A 51 22.03 2.12 -15.04
CA GLY A 51 22.07 2.11 -13.57
C GLY A 51 21.48 0.84 -12.95
N ASP A 52 21.48 0.79 -11.62
CA ASP A 52 21.03 -0.36 -10.83
C ASP A 52 19.58 -0.76 -11.16
N ALA A 53 19.29 -2.07 -11.20
CA ALA A 53 17.94 -2.57 -11.51
C ALA A 53 16.94 -2.20 -10.40
N GLY A 54 17.37 -2.30 -9.15
CA GLY A 54 16.62 -1.97 -7.93
C GLY A 54 16.02 -0.57 -7.94
N GLN A 55 16.77 0.41 -8.45
CA GLN A 55 16.32 1.80 -8.47
C GLN A 55 15.00 2.00 -9.24
N TRP A 56 14.80 1.25 -10.33
CA TRP A 56 13.67 1.42 -11.27
C TRP A 56 12.33 0.93 -10.71
N TYR A 57 12.36 0.12 -9.66
CA TYR A 57 11.14 -0.40 -9.05
C TYR A 57 11.05 -0.11 -7.55
N PHE A 58 12.13 0.33 -6.90
CA PHE A 58 12.11 0.65 -5.47
C PHE A 58 12.11 2.15 -5.17
N ALA A 59 12.86 2.96 -5.91
CA ALA A 59 13.09 4.37 -5.53
C ALA A 59 11.81 5.22 -5.54
N ALA A 60 10.83 4.88 -6.38
CA ALA A 60 9.56 5.59 -6.47
C ALA A 60 8.67 5.47 -5.21
N SER A 61 8.94 4.54 -4.29
CA SER A 61 8.26 4.51 -2.98
C SER A 61 8.83 5.53 -1.98
N ARG A 62 9.93 6.22 -2.31
CA ARG A 62 10.56 7.24 -1.45
C ARG A 62 10.74 8.58 -2.17
N PRO A 63 9.65 9.18 -2.70
CA PRO A 63 9.74 10.39 -3.53
C PRO A 63 9.94 11.69 -2.74
N ILE A 64 9.68 11.67 -1.43
CA ILE A 64 9.70 12.85 -0.55
C ILE A 64 11.06 12.98 0.10
N LEU A 65 11.71 14.15 -0.04
CA LEU A 65 13.03 14.41 0.56
C LEU A 65 14.08 13.33 0.21
N HIS A 66 13.98 12.73 -0.97
CA HIS A 66 14.81 11.59 -1.39
C HIS A 66 16.30 11.84 -1.12
N ASP A 67 17.00 10.81 -0.63
CA ASP A 67 18.39 10.84 -0.12
C ASP A 67 18.61 11.69 1.15
N GLY A 68 17.54 12.23 1.75
CA GLY A 68 17.59 13.01 2.99
C GLY A 68 17.33 12.17 4.26
N PRO A 69 17.69 12.70 5.45
CA PRO A 69 17.59 11.98 6.72
C PRO A 69 16.16 11.66 7.15
N ASP A 70 15.16 12.41 6.66
CA ASP A 70 13.74 12.28 7.00
C ASP A 70 12.90 11.74 5.83
N THR A 71 13.52 11.00 4.91
CA THR A 71 12.85 10.38 3.75
C THR A 71 11.81 9.36 4.23
N PRO A 72 10.50 9.61 4.09
CA PRO A 72 9.49 8.65 4.46
C PRO A 72 9.22 7.65 3.32
N ILE A 73 8.65 6.50 3.69
CA ILE A 73 7.99 5.60 2.74
C ILE A 73 6.66 6.27 2.33
N ALA A 74 6.47 6.49 1.04
CA ALA A 74 5.27 7.04 0.42
C ALA A 74 4.89 6.20 -0.81
N GLU A 75 4.53 4.95 -0.54
CA GLU A 75 4.02 4.02 -1.53
C GLU A 75 2.68 4.47 -2.11
N PHE A 76 2.33 3.85 -3.24
CA PHE A 76 1.08 4.03 -3.95
C PHE A 76 0.57 2.64 -4.37
N PRO A 77 -0.73 2.46 -4.64
CA PRO A 77 -1.33 1.14 -4.78
C PRO A 77 -0.59 0.20 -5.73
N TYR A 78 -0.19 0.68 -6.91
CA TYR A 78 0.52 -0.16 -7.88
C TYR A 78 1.87 -0.68 -7.37
N PHE A 79 2.59 0.10 -6.53
CA PHE A 79 3.82 -0.37 -5.89
C PHE A 79 3.54 -1.61 -5.02
N SER A 80 2.52 -1.56 -4.16
CA SER A 80 2.15 -2.69 -3.29
C SER A 80 1.74 -3.93 -4.10
N PHE A 81 0.98 -3.74 -5.20
CA PHE A 81 0.65 -4.83 -6.13
C PHE A 81 1.89 -5.41 -6.82
N LEU A 82 2.82 -4.57 -7.26
CA LEU A 82 4.07 -5.02 -7.88
C LEU A 82 4.95 -5.81 -6.89
N TYR A 83 4.85 -5.53 -5.59
CA TYR A 83 5.50 -6.31 -4.55
C TYR A 83 4.82 -7.62 -4.19
N ALA A 84 3.64 -7.89 -4.77
CA ALA A 84 2.82 -9.04 -4.40
C ALA A 84 2.69 -9.14 -2.88
N ASP A 85 2.70 -7.98 -2.23
CA ASP A 85 2.89 -7.89 -0.81
C ASP A 85 1.52 -7.94 -0.15
N LEU A 86 1.11 -9.14 0.28
CA LEU A 86 -0.17 -9.39 0.98
C LEU A 86 -0.18 -8.77 2.39
N HIS A 87 0.43 -7.60 2.54
CA HIS A 87 0.39 -6.81 3.75
C HIS A 87 -1.02 -6.27 4.02
N PRO A 88 -1.30 -5.90 5.28
CA PRO A 88 -2.64 -5.49 5.67
C PRO A 88 -3.19 -4.31 4.87
N HIS A 89 -2.36 -3.38 4.42
CA HIS A 89 -2.77 -2.21 3.63
C HIS A 89 -3.25 -2.58 2.21
N LEU A 90 -2.80 -3.70 1.64
CA LEU A 90 -3.29 -4.22 0.37
C LEU A 90 -4.60 -4.96 0.57
N LEU A 91 -4.65 -5.81 1.60
CA LEU A 91 -5.82 -6.62 1.96
C LEU A 91 -7.02 -5.75 2.40
N THR A 92 -6.79 -4.53 2.89
CA THR A 92 -7.85 -3.58 3.27
C THR A 92 -8.50 -2.86 2.10
N MET A 93 -7.86 -2.80 0.93
CA MET A 93 -8.39 -2.03 -0.21
C MET A 93 -9.82 -2.46 -0.64
N PRO A 94 -10.16 -3.76 -0.71
CA PRO A 94 -11.54 -4.20 -0.95
C PRO A 94 -12.52 -3.73 0.14
N PHE A 95 -12.08 -3.64 1.40
CA PHE A 95 -12.89 -3.17 2.51
C PHE A 95 -13.13 -1.65 2.46
N TYR A 96 -12.17 -0.86 1.95
CA TYR A 96 -12.41 0.55 1.63
C TYR A 96 -13.57 0.69 0.64
N ALA A 97 -13.61 -0.14 -0.41
CA ALA A 97 -14.70 -0.13 -1.37
C ALA A 97 -16.04 -0.48 -0.72
N LEU A 98 -16.10 -1.48 0.17
CA LEU A 98 -17.32 -1.84 0.92
C LEU A 98 -17.80 -0.71 1.82
N ALA A 99 -16.91 -0.06 2.57
CA ALA A 99 -17.25 1.05 3.45
C ALA A 99 -17.77 2.27 2.66
N LEU A 100 -17.14 2.59 1.52
CA LEU A 100 -17.59 3.66 0.63
C LEU A 100 -18.91 3.33 -0.07
N ALA A 101 -19.12 2.07 -0.47
CA ALA A 101 -20.39 1.61 -1.02
C ALA A 101 -21.53 1.71 0.01
N TRP A 102 -21.26 1.38 1.28
CA TRP A 102 -22.22 1.59 2.36
C TRP A 102 -22.55 3.08 2.56
N CYS A 103 -21.54 3.97 2.54
CA CYS A 103 -21.75 5.41 2.61
C CYS A 103 -22.60 5.92 1.44
N LEU A 104 -22.32 5.46 0.22
CA LEU A 104 -23.08 5.81 -0.97
C LEU A 104 -24.53 5.30 -0.88
N ASN A 105 -24.74 4.06 -0.41
CA ASN A 105 -26.07 3.51 -0.17
C ASN A 105 -26.86 4.39 0.80
N MET A 106 -26.23 4.87 1.87
CA MET A 106 -26.88 5.74 2.84
C MET A 106 -27.27 7.10 2.29
N ILE A 107 -26.54 7.62 1.30
CA ILE A 107 -26.89 8.87 0.63
C ILE A 107 -28.02 8.66 -0.37
N LEU A 108 -27.98 7.57 -1.15
CA LEU A 108 -28.95 7.30 -2.21
C LEU A 108 -30.29 6.78 -1.69
N ASP A 109 -30.27 5.94 -0.66
CA ASP A 109 -31.46 5.39 0.01
C ASP A 109 -31.33 5.54 1.53
N PRO A 110 -31.65 6.73 2.08
CA PRO A 110 -31.41 7.07 3.48
C PRO A 110 -32.04 6.09 4.45
N ILE A 111 -31.37 5.80 5.57
CA ILE A 111 -31.82 4.78 6.54
C ILE A 111 -33.27 4.96 7.02
N PHE A 112 -33.81 6.19 6.99
CA PHE A 112 -35.17 6.49 7.43
C PHE A 112 -36.27 6.09 6.43
N SER A 113 -35.95 5.93 5.14
CA SER A 113 -36.91 5.41 4.14
C SER A 113 -37.15 3.91 4.31
N LYS A 114 -36.20 3.22 4.97
CA LYS A 114 -36.17 1.76 5.12
C LYS A 114 -37.11 1.25 6.22
N LYS A 115 -37.54 -0.02 6.09
CA LYS A 115 -38.28 -0.76 7.13
C LYS A 115 -37.39 -0.98 8.36
N TRP A 116 -37.98 -1.18 9.53
CA TRP A 116 -37.22 -1.26 10.79
C TRP A 116 -36.09 -2.32 10.79
N TRP A 117 -36.31 -3.50 10.20
CA TRP A 117 -35.31 -4.56 10.11
C TRP A 117 -34.19 -4.22 9.10
N GLU A 118 -34.53 -3.56 8.00
CA GLU A 118 -33.54 -3.04 7.03
C GLU A 118 -32.65 -1.98 7.66
N ARG A 119 -33.18 -1.16 8.59
CA ARG A 119 -32.38 -0.20 9.36
C ARG A 119 -31.35 -0.89 10.23
N ILE A 120 -31.77 -1.92 10.97
CA ILE A 120 -30.88 -2.72 11.82
C ILE A 120 -29.82 -3.39 10.96
N LEU A 121 -30.22 -4.03 9.86
CA LEU A 121 -29.29 -4.69 8.93
C LEU A 121 -28.30 -3.69 8.34
N THR A 122 -28.76 -2.50 7.94
CA THR A 122 -27.88 -1.46 7.38
C THR A 122 -26.86 -0.98 8.41
N LEU A 123 -27.27 -0.74 9.66
CA LEU A 123 -26.34 -0.36 10.74
C LEU A 123 -25.38 -1.50 11.07
N PHE A 124 -25.86 -2.74 11.12
CA PHE A 124 -25.05 -3.91 11.39
C PHE A 124 -23.99 -4.12 10.32
N LEU A 125 -24.36 -4.11 9.04
CA LEU A 125 -23.41 -4.25 7.93
C LEU A 125 -22.41 -3.10 7.90
N GLY A 126 -22.86 -1.86 8.10
CA GLY A 126 -21.95 -0.71 8.20
C GLY A 126 -20.95 -0.87 9.35
N SER A 127 -21.43 -1.30 10.52
CA SER A 127 -20.60 -1.50 11.72
C SER A 127 -19.64 -2.68 11.56
N LEU A 128 -20.06 -3.74 10.87
CA LEU A 128 -19.22 -4.90 10.54
C LEU A 128 -18.11 -4.49 9.57
N PHE A 129 -18.44 -3.83 8.46
CA PHE A 129 -17.46 -3.43 7.45
C PHE A 129 -16.47 -2.39 8.00
N ILE A 130 -16.96 -1.33 8.64
CA ILE A 130 -16.10 -0.26 9.18
C ILE A 130 -15.35 -0.74 10.42
N GLY A 131 -15.96 -1.59 11.24
CA GLY A 131 -15.30 -2.20 12.40
C GLY A 131 -14.11 -3.08 12.01
N SER A 132 -14.16 -3.72 10.84
CA SER A 132 -13.08 -4.58 10.35
C SER A 132 -11.73 -3.86 10.27
N PHE A 133 -11.71 -2.56 10.00
CA PHE A 133 -10.48 -1.77 9.98
C PHE A 133 -9.75 -1.79 11.33
N ARG A 134 -10.44 -2.01 12.45
CA ARG A 134 -9.77 -2.16 13.75
C ARG A 134 -8.80 -3.34 13.77
N ALA A 135 -9.16 -4.44 13.11
CA ALA A 135 -8.37 -5.66 13.04
C ALA A 135 -7.48 -5.71 11.79
N LEU A 136 -7.97 -5.22 10.65
CA LEU A 136 -7.24 -5.24 9.39
C LEU A 136 -6.14 -4.18 9.37
N HIS A 137 -6.46 -2.92 9.68
CA HIS A 137 -5.49 -1.84 9.66
C HIS A 137 -5.96 -0.65 10.51
N THR A 138 -5.40 -0.56 11.72
CA THR A 138 -5.90 0.31 12.80
C THR A 138 -6.03 1.79 12.41
N TRP A 139 -5.21 2.29 11.49
CA TRP A 139 -5.22 3.70 11.10
C TRP A 139 -6.36 4.11 10.19
N ASP A 140 -6.98 3.16 9.50
CA ASP A 140 -8.13 3.44 8.64
C ASP A 140 -9.41 3.59 9.47
N PHE A 141 -9.41 2.98 10.67
CA PHE A 141 -10.58 2.92 11.52
C PHE A 141 -11.12 4.33 11.90
N PRO A 142 -10.30 5.28 12.39
CA PRO A 142 -10.75 6.66 12.63
C PRO A 142 -11.31 7.36 11.37
N THR A 143 -10.68 7.16 10.21
CA THR A 143 -11.10 7.78 8.96
C THR A 143 -12.49 7.28 8.55
N PHE A 144 -12.70 5.96 8.51
CA PHE A 144 -13.96 5.38 8.05
C PHE A 144 -15.09 5.47 9.07
N ILE A 145 -14.81 5.39 10.38
CA ILE A 145 -15.85 5.63 11.41
C ILE A 145 -16.29 7.10 11.38
N GLY A 146 -15.34 8.04 11.23
CA GLY A 146 -15.63 9.46 11.08
C GLY A 146 -16.46 9.75 9.83
N LEU A 147 -16.10 9.14 8.69
CA LEU A 147 -16.88 9.24 7.46
C LEU A 147 -18.30 8.69 7.64
N GLY A 148 -18.47 7.53 8.28
CA GLY A 148 -19.79 6.96 8.54
C GLY A 148 -20.67 7.86 9.41
N VAL A 149 -20.11 8.43 10.49
CA VAL A 149 -20.78 9.40 11.36
C VAL A 149 -21.13 10.67 10.59
N LEU A 150 -20.22 11.18 9.76
CA LEU A 150 -20.45 12.36 8.93
C LEU A 150 -21.62 12.14 7.96
N VAL A 151 -21.63 11.00 7.25
CA VAL A 151 -22.69 10.64 6.29
C VAL A 151 -24.03 10.50 7.00
N MET A 152 -24.09 9.79 8.13
CA MET A 152 -25.33 9.65 8.91
C MET A 152 -25.84 11.00 9.43
N THR A 153 -24.94 11.82 9.98
CA THR A 153 -25.28 13.17 10.45
C THR A 153 -25.84 14.01 9.31
N TRP A 154 -25.19 13.95 8.14
CA TRP A 154 -25.58 14.67 6.94
C TRP A 154 -27.00 14.32 6.47
N ILE A 155 -27.30 13.03 6.31
CA ILE A 155 -28.62 12.59 5.83
C ILE A 155 -29.74 12.96 6.82
N ILE A 156 -29.46 12.96 8.13
CA ILE A 156 -30.43 13.35 9.16
C ILE A 156 -30.70 14.85 9.13
N LEU A 157 -29.64 15.67 9.03
CA LEU A 157 -29.77 17.11 8.94
C LEU A 157 -30.61 17.54 7.74
N LYS A 158 -30.55 16.79 6.64
CA LYS A 158 -31.35 17.02 5.42
C LYS A 158 -32.80 16.60 5.49
N LYS A 159 -33.22 15.85 6.50
CA LYS A 159 -34.62 15.45 6.65
C LYS A 159 -35.52 16.69 6.67
N ARG A 160 -36.40 16.80 5.67
CA ARG A 160 -37.42 17.87 5.61
C ARG A 160 -38.52 17.55 6.63
N ASN A 161 -39.13 18.59 7.21
CA ASN A 161 -40.26 18.47 8.15
C ASN A 161 -39.94 17.78 9.50
N SER A 162 -38.71 17.91 10.01
CA SER A 162 -38.38 17.49 11.38
C SER A 162 -37.80 18.66 12.16
N GLU A 163 -38.27 18.83 13.39
CA GLU A 163 -37.73 19.83 14.32
C GLU A 163 -36.26 19.59 14.61
N ILE A 164 -35.50 20.64 14.93
CA ILE A 164 -34.07 20.52 15.21
C ILE A 164 -33.79 19.57 16.38
N ARG A 165 -34.66 19.55 17.40
CA ARG A 165 -34.56 18.63 18.53
C ARG A 165 -34.66 17.16 18.09
N GLN A 166 -35.61 16.85 17.21
CA GLN A 166 -35.79 15.48 16.69
C GLN A 166 -34.60 15.06 15.81
N LYS A 167 -34.04 16.00 15.03
CA LYS A 167 -32.82 15.76 14.26
C LYS A 167 -31.64 15.45 15.16
N LEU A 168 -31.40 16.25 16.19
CA LEU A 168 -30.32 16.03 17.16
C LEU A 168 -30.48 14.69 17.89
N GLN A 169 -31.69 14.34 18.32
CA GLN A 169 -31.98 13.04 18.91
C GLN A 169 -31.69 11.88 17.95
N SER A 170 -32.10 12.01 16.68
CA SER A 170 -31.83 10.99 15.67
C SER A 170 -30.32 10.88 15.40
N ILE A 171 -29.59 11.99 15.30
CA ILE A 171 -28.13 11.97 15.12
C ILE A 171 -27.48 11.23 16.29
N LEU A 172 -27.86 11.58 17.51
CA LEU A 172 -27.34 10.93 18.71
C LEU A 172 -27.61 9.43 18.70
N ILE A 173 -28.86 9.01 18.50
CA ILE A 173 -29.25 7.59 18.51
C ILE A 173 -28.50 6.81 17.42
N TYR A 174 -28.60 7.22 16.16
CA TYR A 174 -28.05 6.47 15.05
C TYR A 174 -26.51 6.46 15.06
N CYS A 175 -25.87 7.61 15.32
CA CYS A 175 -24.41 7.66 15.37
C CYS A 175 -23.86 6.91 16.58
N LEU A 176 -24.49 7.05 17.76
CA LEU A 176 -24.06 6.31 18.94
C LEU A 176 -24.29 4.81 18.78
N SER A 177 -25.44 4.38 18.26
CA SER A 177 -25.70 2.96 17.96
C SER A 177 -24.69 2.40 16.97
N PHE A 178 -24.38 3.12 15.90
CA PHE A 178 -23.37 2.72 14.93
C PHE A 178 -21.98 2.59 15.56
N VAL A 179 -21.52 3.61 16.30
CA VAL A 179 -20.20 3.60 16.96
C VAL A 179 -20.11 2.47 17.99
N ILE A 180 -21.12 2.35 18.86
CA ILE A 180 -21.15 1.29 19.89
C ILE A 180 -21.15 -0.09 19.24
N LEU A 181 -22.01 -0.32 18.23
CA LEU A 181 -22.08 -1.61 17.55
C LEU A 181 -20.76 -1.96 16.86
N THR A 182 -20.13 -0.98 16.22
CA THR A 182 -18.80 -1.12 15.61
C THR A 182 -17.75 -1.55 16.64
N MET A 183 -17.74 -0.93 17.82
CA MET A 183 -16.81 -1.25 18.90
C MET A 183 -17.09 -2.63 19.51
N ILE A 184 -18.36 -2.99 19.72
CA ILE A 184 -18.75 -4.28 20.30
C ILE A 184 -18.33 -5.45 19.40
N LEU A 185 -18.62 -5.37 18.09
CA LEU A 185 -18.31 -6.43 17.13
C LEU A 185 -16.82 -6.78 17.08
N TYR A 186 -15.94 -5.79 17.31
CA TYR A 186 -14.48 -5.97 17.30
C TYR A 186 -13.83 -5.85 18.68
N SER A 187 -14.64 -5.92 19.74
CA SER A 187 -14.15 -5.98 21.12
C SER A 187 -13.32 -7.23 21.43
N PRO A 188 -13.61 -8.44 20.89
CA PRO A 188 -12.75 -9.59 21.13
C PRO A 188 -11.33 -9.36 20.60
N PHE A 189 -11.19 -8.84 19.38
CA PHE A 189 -9.89 -8.49 18.83
C PHE A 189 -9.18 -7.46 19.71
N THR A 190 -9.86 -6.38 20.10
CA THR A 190 -9.27 -5.32 20.93
C THR A 190 -8.84 -5.82 22.31
N HIS A 191 -9.53 -6.82 22.87
CA HIS A 191 -9.19 -7.41 24.16
C HIS A 191 -7.89 -8.22 24.11
N TRP A 192 -7.74 -9.04 23.07
CA TRP A 192 -6.60 -9.96 22.91
C TRP A 192 -5.39 -9.32 22.22
N PHE A 193 -5.60 -8.28 21.40
CA PHE A 193 -4.51 -7.59 20.71
C PHE A 193 -3.71 -6.73 21.69
N LYS A 194 -2.39 -6.97 21.73
CA LYS A 194 -1.43 -6.20 22.53
C LYS A 194 -0.30 -5.70 21.62
N THR A 195 0.16 -4.47 21.85
CA THR A 195 1.24 -3.84 21.07
C THR A 195 2.02 -2.86 21.93
N GLU A 196 3.31 -2.68 21.66
CA GLU A 196 4.17 -1.71 22.34
C GLU A 196 3.91 -0.25 21.94
N TYR A 197 3.33 -0.02 20.75
CA TYR A 197 3.13 1.33 20.20
C TYR A 197 1.78 1.92 20.63
N ILE A 198 1.78 2.76 21.68
CA ILE A 198 0.53 3.32 22.26
C ILE A 198 0.58 4.86 22.35
N GLY A 199 1.16 5.56 21.37
CA GLY A 199 1.21 7.03 21.43
C GLY A 199 1.47 7.76 20.12
N VAL A 200 1.03 9.01 20.08
CA VAL A 200 1.38 9.97 19.02
C VAL A 200 2.20 11.12 19.61
N GLU A 201 3.03 11.74 18.79
CA GLU A 201 3.78 12.95 19.13
C GLU A 201 3.81 13.94 17.97
N ILE A 202 4.22 15.19 18.25
CA ILE A 202 4.34 16.23 17.23
C ILE A 202 5.62 16.00 16.44
N TRP A 203 5.52 15.98 15.10
CA TRP A 203 6.65 15.86 14.20
C TRP A 203 7.58 17.08 14.28
N LYS A 204 8.88 16.83 14.44
CA LYS A 204 9.91 17.88 14.58
C LYS A 204 10.97 17.87 13.46
N GLY A 205 11.02 16.85 12.63
CA GLY A 205 11.97 16.76 11.51
C GLY A 205 11.53 17.56 10.29
N LEU A 206 12.20 17.34 9.16
CA LEU A 206 11.89 17.98 7.88
C LEU A 206 10.49 17.57 7.41
N ARG A 207 9.77 18.54 6.83
CA ARG A 207 8.41 18.38 6.31
C ARG A 207 8.40 18.24 4.80
N THR A 208 7.26 17.79 4.27
CA THR A 208 7.14 17.49 2.84
C THR A 208 7.23 18.78 2.04
N PRO A 209 8.23 18.94 1.15
CA PRO A 209 8.27 20.07 0.25
C PRO A 209 7.11 20.00 -0.74
N LEU A 210 6.56 21.15 -1.11
CA LEU A 210 5.43 21.21 -2.04
C LEU A 210 5.75 20.57 -3.39
N LYS A 211 7.01 20.69 -3.86
CA LYS A 211 7.49 20.03 -5.10
C LYS A 211 7.35 18.51 -5.07
N ASP A 212 7.70 17.87 -3.95
CA ASP A 212 7.64 16.42 -3.83
C ASP A 212 6.20 15.95 -3.62
N TYR A 213 5.38 16.77 -2.97
CA TYR A 213 3.95 16.54 -2.88
C TYR A 213 3.26 16.53 -4.25
N PHE A 214 3.66 17.42 -5.18
CA PHE A 214 3.21 17.37 -6.57
C PHE A 214 3.73 16.16 -7.33
N VAL A 215 4.91 15.64 -6.99
CA VAL A 215 5.39 14.37 -7.56
C VAL A 215 4.47 13.22 -7.14
N VAL A 216 4.02 13.19 -5.88
CA VAL A 216 3.11 12.17 -5.38
C VAL A 216 1.69 12.34 -5.95
N PHE A 217 1.06 13.51 -5.74
CA PHE A 217 -0.37 13.71 -5.99
C PHE A 217 -0.70 14.61 -7.19
N GLY A 218 0.26 14.93 -8.06
CA GLY A 218 0.08 15.94 -9.11
C GLY A 218 -1.10 15.67 -10.06
N LEU A 219 -1.34 14.41 -10.44
CA LEU A 219 -2.47 14.05 -11.30
C LEU A 219 -3.83 14.32 -10.61
N SER A 220 -3.98 13.87 -9.35
CA SER A 220 -5.22 14.08 -8.61
C SER A 220 -5.41 15.57 -8.28
N LEU A 221 -4.35 16.29 -7.89
CA LEU A 221 -4.40 17.73 -7.67
C LEU A 221 -4.88 18.48 -8.92
N PHE A 222 -4.33 18.16 -10.10
CA PHE A 222 -4.72 18.80 -11.35
C PHE A 222 -6.22 18.61 -11.67
N ILE A 223 -6.73 17.38 -11.56
CA ILE A 223 -8.14 17.07 -11.83
C ILE A 223 -9.04 17.76 -10.80
N MET A 224 -8.73 17.63 -9.52
CA MET A 224 -9.57 18.16 -8.45
C MET A 224 -9.58 19.69 -8.41
N PHE A 225 -8.44 20.35 -8.67
CA PHE A 225 -8.40 21.80 -8.82
C PHE A 225 -9.13 22.28 -10.08
N SER A 226 -9.09 21.51 -11.18
CA SER A 226 -9.90 21.81 -12.37
C SER A 226 -11.40 21.79 -12.05
N LEU A 227 -11.85 20.79 -11.28
CA LEU A 227 -13.24 20.74 -10.80
C LEU A 227 -13.55 21.91 -9.85
N LEU A 228 -12.62 22.29 -8.97
CA LEU A 228 -12.79 23.40 -8.03
C LEU A 228 -13.01 24.72 -8.75
N ILE A 229 -12.22 24.99 -9.80
CA ILE A 229 -12.37 26.18 -10.64
C ILE A 229 -13.75 26.19 -11.32
N LEU A 230 -14.23 25.03 -11.80
CA LEU A 230 -15.57 24.93 -12.39
C LEU A 230 -16.69 25.21 -11.36
N GLU A 231 -16.56 24.65 -10.16
CA GLU A 231 -17.55 24.78 -9.08
C GLU A 231 -17.67 26.24 -8.60
N LEU A 232 -16.54 26.95 -8.52
CA LEU A 232 -16.47 28.34 -8.06
C LEU A 232 -16.70 29.38 -9.17
N LYS A 233 -16.77 28.97 -10.44
CA LYS A 233 -16.89 29.89 -11.59
C LYS A 233 -18.11 30.80 -11.50
N GLU A 234 -19.27 30.23 -11.17
CA GLU A 234 -20.52 31.00 -11.05
C GLU A 234 -20.50 31.94 -9.84
N ASP A 235 -19.93 31.49 -8.72
CA ASP A 235 -19.79 32.33 -7.52
C ASP A 235 -18.88 33.52 -7.79
N TYR A 236 -17.77 33.30 -8.49
CA TYR A 236 -16.85 34.36 -8.91
C TYR A 236 -17.54 35.37 -9.83
N GLN A 237 -18.33 34.91 -10.80
CA GLN A 237 -19.07 35.80 -11.71
C GLN A 237 -20.08 36.67 -10.96
N LYS A 238 -20.85 36.07 -10.04
CA LYS A 238 -21.81 36.77 -9.17
C LYS A 238 -21.12 37.76 -8.23
N ALA A 239 -20.02 37.34 -7.60
CA ALA A 239 -19.26 38.19 -6.68
C ALA A 239 -18.63 39.38 -7.43
N ARG A 240 -18.09 39.15 -8.62
CA ARG A 240 -17.50 40.20 -9.46
C ARG A 240 -18.53 41.27 -9.84
N SER A 241 -19.73 40.88 -10.31
CA SER A 241 -20.76 41.86 -10.70
C SER A 241 -21.22 42.70 -9.51
N LEU A 242 -21.40 42.08 -8.34
CA LEU A 242 -21.83 42.77 -7.12
C LEU A 242 -20.74 43.70 -6.54
N TRP A 243 -19.47 43.34 -6.68
CA TRP A 243 -18.35 44.14 -6.16
C TRP A 243 -18.23 45.47 -6.89
N PHE A 244 -18.38 45.48 -8.22
CA PHE A 244 -18.27 46.72 -9.01
C PHE A 244 -19.49 47.65 -8.87
N GLU A 245 -20.64 47.15 -8.41
CA GLU A 245 -21.85 47.95 -8.25
C GLU A 245 -22.02 48.58 -6.86
N LYS A 246 -21.42 48.01 -5.79
CA LYS A 246 -21.62 48.50 -4.41
C LYS A 246 -20.38 48.37 -3.52
N THR A 247 -19.59 49.43 -3.42
CA THR A 247 -18.57 49.58 -2.37
C THR A 247 -19.26 49.89 -1.04
N SER A 248 -19.53 48.88 -0.22
CA SER A 248 -20.11 49.04 1.14
C SER A 248 -19.22 48.37 2.18
N VAL A 249 -19.39 48.69 3.47
CA VAL A 249 -18.68 48.03 4.58
C VAL A 249 -18.77 46.48 4.52
N LYS A 250 -19.82 45.92 3.90
CA LYS A 250 -19.97 44.47 3.72
C LYS A 250 -18.93 43.83 2.78
N SER A 251 -18.26 44.61 1.91
CA SER A 251 -17.15 44.10 1.09
C SER A 251 -15.83 43.96 1.87
N LEU A 252 -15.73 44.53 3.09
CA LEU A 252 -14.55 44.38 3.95
C LEU A 252 -14.42 42.96 4.55
N ILE A 253 -15.54 42.26 4.75
CA ILE A 253 -15.56 40.90 5.33
C ILE A 253 -14.83 39.88 4.44
N PRO A 254 -15.15 39.72 3.14
CA PRO A 254 -14.41 38.78 2.30
C PRO A 254 -12.93 39.19 2.13
N ILE A 255 -12.62 40.49 2.09
CA ILE A 255 -11.23 40.99 2.04
C ILE A 255 -10.46 40.61 3.31
N SER A 256 -11.06 40.79 4.49
CA SER A 256 -10.41 40.44 5.75
C SER A 256 -10.20 38.94 5.89
N VAL A 257 -11.17 38.12 5.46
CA VAL A 257 -11.01 36.65 5.42
C VAL A 257 -9.87 36.27 4.48
N ILE A 258 -9.80 36.82 3.26
CA ILE A 258 -8.70 36.56 2.33
C ILE A 258 -7.36 36.99 2.93
N ALA A 259 -7.29 38.16 3.55
CA ALA A 259 -6.06 38.67 4.19
C ALA A 259 -5.60 37.76 5.34
N VAL A 260 -6.53 37.30 6.19
CA VAL A 260 -6.23 36.36 7.30
C VAL A 260 -5.74 35.02 6.76
N VAL A 261 -6.37 34.51 5.70
CA VAL A 261 -5.93 33.26 5.06
C VAL A 261 -4.53 33.40 4.47
N ILE A 262 -4.26 34.47 3.70
CA ILE A 262 -2.94 34.74 3.14
C ILE A 262 -1.90 34.88 4.26
N PHE A 263 -2.22 35.61 5.32
CA PHE A 263 -1.32 35.75 6.47
C PHE A 263 -1.03 34.40 7.12
N GLY A 264 -2.06 33.57 7.34
CA GLY A 264 -1.91 32.20 7.84
C GLY A 264 -1.04 31.33 6.93
N MET A 265 -1.24 31.40 5.61
CA MET A 265 -0.41 30.69 4.62
C MET A 265 1.05 31.12 4.70
N VAL A 266 1.33 32.42 4.81
CA VAL A 266 2.70 32.95 4.93
C VAL A 266 3.35 32.49 6.23
N LEU A 267 2.61 32.49 7.35
CA LEU A 267 3.12 31.98 8.63
C LEU A 267 3.45 30.48 8.54
N LEU A 268 2.54 29.67 7.98
CA LEU A 268 2.77 28.23 7.78
C LEU A 268 3.99 27.98 6.89
N TRP A 269 4.09 28.72 5.78
CA TRP A 269 5.23 28.60 4.85
C TRP A 269 6.57 28.93 5.51
N LYS A 270 6.63 30.01 6.31
CA LYS A 270 7.84 30.41 7.04
C LYS A 270 8.30 29.41 8.10
N ASN A 271 7.40 28.52 8.55
CA ASN A 271 7.69 27.47 9.53
C ASN A 271 7.75 26.08 8.87
N ASP A 272 8.05 26.01 7.58
CA ASP A 272 8.20 24.78 6.78
C ASP A 272 6.93 23.91 6.62
N TYR A 273 5.74 24.45 6.93
CA TYR A 273 4.45 23.77 6.71
C TYR A 273 3.89 24.08 5.32
N GLN A 274 4.64 23.81 4.26
CA GLN A 274 4.24 24.14 2.88
C GLN A 274 2.93 23.45 2.47
N ILE A 275 2.72 22.20 2.89
CA ILE A 275 1.51 21.44 2.56
C ILE A 275 0.29 22.01 3.30
N LEU A 276 0.43 22.36 4.58
CA LEU A 276 -0.66 23.02 5.31
C LEU A 276 -0.94 24.42 4.80
N ALA A 277 0.08 25.15 4.33
CA ALA A 277 -0.10 26.44 3.67
C ALA A 277 -0.97 26.29 2.41
N LEU A 278 -0.73 25.25 1.59
CA LEU A 278 -1.63 24.91 0.47
C LEU A 278 -3.02 24.47 0.97
N GLY A 279 -3.06 23.69 2.04
CA GLY A 279 -4.29 23.10 2.60
C GLY A 279 -5.24 24.11 3.24
N LEU A 280 -4.73 25.18 3.85
CA LEU A 280 -5.53 26.16 4.58
C LEU A 280 -6.68 26.76 3.74
N PRO A 281 -6.45 27.34 2.54
CA PRO A 281 -7.55 27.81 1.71
C PRO A 281 -8.47 26.66 1.26
N LEU A 282 -7.96 25.46 1.06
CA LEU A 282 -8.76 24.31 0.63
C LEU A 282 -9.74 23.85 1.70
N ILE A 283 -9.33 23.80 2.96
CA ILE A 283 -10.21 23.45 4.09
C ILE A 283 -11.41 24.40 4.15
N LEU A 284 -11.17 25.70 3.97
CA LEU A 284 -12.25 26.69 3.94
C LEU A 284 -13.17 26.53 2.73
N LEU A 285 -12.59 26.29 1.55
CA LEU A 285 -13.36 26.06 0.33
C LEU A 285 -14.17 24.77 0.39
N TRP A 286 -13.63 23.68 0.95
CA TRP A 286 -14.36 22.44 1.19
C TRP A 286 -15.51 22.68 2.16
N GLY A 287 -15.26 23.38 3.28
CA GLY A 287 -16.30 23.76 4.22
C GLY A 287 -17.43 24.54 3.55
N TYR A 288 -17.08 25.52 2.71
CA TYR A 288 -18.05 26.29 1.93
C TYR A 288 -18.84 25.42 0.95
N ILE A 289 -18.16 24.63 0.10
CA ILE A 289 -18.81 23.83 -0.96
C ILE A 289 -19.68 22.73 -0.36
N ILE A 290 -19.19 22.02 0.67
CA ILE A 290 -19.89 20.89 1.28
C ILE A 290 -21.10 21.38 2.06
N PHE A 291 -20.94 22.39 2.93
CA PHE A 291 -21.98 22.76 3.89
C PHE A 291 -22.82 23.98 3.49
N LEU A 292 -22.25 24.97 2.80
CA LEU A 292 -22.88 26.28 2.60
C LEU A 292 -23.42 26.50 1.17
N LYS A 293 -22.72 26.00 0.16
CA LYS A 293 -23.11 26.18 -1.25
C LYS A 293 -24.40 25.38 -1.53
N LYS A 294 -25.43 26.06 -2.06
CA LYS A 294 -26.76 25.47 -2.26
C LYS A 294 -26.87 24.65 -3.55
N ASP A 295 -26.21 25.09 -4.62
CA ASP A 295 -26.38 24.56 -5.97
C ASP A 295 -25.49 23.33 -6.29
N VAL A 296 -24.99 22.64 -5.26
CA VAL A 296 -24.17 21.44 -5.40
C VAL A 296 -25.03 20.20 -5.17
N SER A 297 -25.11 19.32 -6.16
CA SER A 297 -25.83 18.04 -6.07
C SER A 297 -25.21 17.13 -5.00
N GLU A 298 -26.00 16.21 -4.41
CA GLU A 298 -25.51 15.29 -3.36
C GLU A 298 -24.31 14.47 -3.84
N TYR A 299 -24.40 13.97 -5.06
CA TYR A 299 -23.32 13.23 -5.70
C TYR A 299 -22.03 14.06 -5.78
N ARG A 300 -22.11 15.33 -6.17
CA ARG A 300 -20.93 16.20 -6.21
C ARG A 300 -20.40 16.52 -4.82
N ARG A 301 -21.26 16.70 -3.82
CA ARG A 301 -20.82 16.87 -2.42
C ARG A 301 -20.05 15.66 -1.92
N LEU A 302 -20.45 14.44 -2.29
CA LEU A 302 -19.69 13.24 -1.96
C LEU A 302 -18.27 13.30 -2.55
N ILE A 303 -18.11 13.71 -3.82
CA ILE A 303 -16.78 13.93 -4.42
C ILE A 303 -15.95 14.90 -3.58
N TRP A 304 -16.54 16.01 -3.14
CA TRP A 304 -15.88 17.02 -2.31
C TRP A 304 -15.52 16.49 -0.91
N ILE A 305 -16.37 15.66 -0.30
CA ILE A 305 -16.07 14.98 0.97
C ILE A 305 -14.89 14.02 0.81
N LEU A 306 -14.87 13.21 -0.26
CA LEU A 306 -13.75 12.30 -0.52
C LEU A 306 -12.45 13.08 -0.79
N PHE A 307 -12.53 14.20 -1.52
CA PHE A 307 -11.38 15.09 -1.72
C PHE A 307 -10.87 15.67 -0.40
N ALA A 308 -11.77 16.18 0.44
CA ALA A 308 -11.43 16.76 1.73
C ALA A 308 -10.82 15.74 2.69
N ILE A 309 -11.34 14.51 2.72
CA ILE A 309 -10.79 13.43 3.55
C ILE A 309 -9.44 12.97 3.00
N GLY A 310 -9.35 12.64 1.72
CA GLY A 310 -8.13 12.11 1.10
C GLY A 310 -6.95 13.07 1.21
N TYR A 311 -7.15 14.38 1.08
CA TYR A 311 -6.10 15.37 1.36
C TYR A 311 -6.00 15.77 2.84
N GLY A 312 -7.09 15.67 3.60
CA GLY A 312 -7.07 15.96 5.03
C GLY A 312 -6.16 15.01 5.80
N ILE A 313 -6.16 13.72 5.46
CA ILE A 313 -5.30 12.74 6.12
C ILE A 313 -3.81 12.95 5.80
N THR A 314 -3.47 13.48 4.63
CA THR A 314 -2.07 13.83 4.31
C THR A 314 -1.61 15.06 5.08
N PHE A 315 -2.51 15.93 5.55
CA PHE A 315 -2.18 17.06 6.43
C PHE A 315 -1.85 16.60 7.86
N VAL A 316 -2.46 15.51 8.32
CA VAL A 316 -2.22 14.96 9.67
C VAL A 316 -0.76 14.56 9.84
N VAL A 317 -0.17 13.89 8.85
CA VAL A 317 1.21 13.37 8.92
C VAL A 317 2.29 14.43 8.80
N GLU A 318 1.92 15.68 8.50
CA GLU A 318 2.82 16.83 8.56
C GLU A 318 2.96 17.40 9.98
N VAL A 319 2.05 16.99 10.89
CA VAL A 319 1.96 17.49 12.27
C VAL A 319 2.18 16.39 13.29
N LEU A 320 1.58 15.21 13.09
CA LEU A 320 1.56 14.12 14.06
C LEU A 320 2.26 12.88 13.51
N VAL A 321 2.98 12.17 14.38
CA VAL A 321 3.66 10.90 14.10
C VAL A 321 3.45 9.91 15.23
N LEU A 322 3.71 8.63 14.96
CA LEU A 322 3.76 7.60 15.99
C LEU A 322 5.01 7.75 16.86
N LYS A 323 4.82 7.69 18.17
CA LYS A 323 5.92 7.73 19.12
C LYS A 323 6.69 6.40 19.09
N GLY A 324 8.02 6.47 18.98
CA GLY A 324 8.90 5.30 18.99
C GLY A 324 9.01 4.57 17.65
N ASP A 325 8.41 5.11 16.59
CA ASP A 325 8.47 4.57 15.23
C ASP A 325 9.69 5.12 14.45
N VAL A 326 9.90 4.65 13.22
CA VAL A 326 10.96 5.13 12.31
C VAL A 326 10.58 6.50 11.74
N GLY A 327 10.73 7.54 12.57
CA GLY A 327 10.35 8.91 12.27
C GLY A 327 8.87 9.01 11.88
N ARG A 328 8.59 9.64 10.74
CA ARG A 328 7.23 9.70 10.17
C ARG A 328 6.93 8.64 9.10
N SER A 329 7.87 7.73 8.84
CA SER A 329 7.87 6.90 7.64
C SER A 329 6.63 6.03 7.52
N ASN A 330 6.34 5.22 8.55
CA ASN A 330 5.19 4.33 8.56
C ASN A 330 3.85 5.08 8.58
N MET A 331 3.80 6.26 9.21
CA MET A 331 2.55 7.04 9.25
C MET A 331 2.26 7.68 7.89
N VAL A 332 3.28 8.24 7.22
CA VAL A 332 3.15 8.74 5.84
C VAL A 332 2.74 7.60 4.92
N PHE A 333 3.43 6.45 5.00
CA PHE A 333 3.13 5.27 4.19
C PHE A 333 1.66 4.89 4.26
N ARG A 334 1.17 4.65 5.48
CA ARG A 334 -0.20 4.18 5.73
C ARG A 334 -1.25 5.21 5.30
N MET A 335 -1.08 6.47 5.70
CA MET A 335 -2.05 7.52 5.39
C MET A 335 -2.03 7.91 3.91
N TYR A 336 -0.87 7.87 3.25
CA TYR A 336 -0.79 8.18 1.82
C TYR A 336 -1.42 7.07 0.98
N LEU A 337 -1.27 5.79 1.35
CA LEU A 337 -1.97 4.71 0.67
C LEU A 337 -3.50 4.84 0.77
N GLU A 338 -4.01 5.13 1.96
CA GLU A 338 -5.44 5.41 2.16
C GLU A 338 -5.88 6.62 1.30
N ALA A 339 -5.07 7.69 1.28
CA ALA A 339 -5.32 8.88 0.46
C ALA A 339 -5.38 8.54 -1.02
N TRP A 340 -4.42 7.76 -1.53
CA TRP A 340 -4.39 7.30 -2.92
C TRP A 340 -5.67 6.57 -3.32
N PHE A 341 -6.20 5.74 -2.43
CA PHE A 341 -7.43 5.00 -2.70
C PHE A 341 -8.65 5.92 -2.75
N ILE A 342 -8.86 6.74 -1.70
CA ILE A 342 -9.99 7.68 -1.61
C ILE A 342 -9.95 8.69 -2.76
N LEU A 343 -8.78 9.27 -3.03
CA LEU A 343 -8.57 10.22 -4.12
C LEU A 343 -8.70 9.57 -5.48
N GLY A 344 -8.33 8.30 -5.63
CA GLY A 344 -8.54 7.54 -6.86
C GLY A 344 -10.01 7.48 -7.27
N ILE A 345 -10.91 7.31 -6.31
CA ILE A 345 -12.36 7.35 -6.55
C ILE A 345 -12.82 8.79 -6.84
N ALA A 346 -12.39 9.76 -6.02
CA ALA A 346 -12.77 11.17 -6.18
C ALA A 346 -12.34 11.73 -7.54
N LEU A 347 -11.09 11.51 -7.96
CA LEU A 347 -10.54 12.01 -9.23
C LEU A 347 -11.22 11.35 -10.42
N SER A 348 -11.54 10.05 -10.35
CA SER A 348 -12.18 9.33 -11.46
C SER A 348 -13.55 9.91 -11.76
N VAL A 349 -14.31 10.14 -10.70
CA VAL A 349 -15.63 10.77 -10.80
C VAL A 349 -15.53 12.25 -11.21
N ALA A 350 -14.60 13.00 -10.61
CA ALA A 350 -14.37 14.41 -10.96
C ALA A 350 -14.00 14.60 -12.43
N ALA A 351 -13.15 13.72 -12.97
CA ALA A 351 -12.77 13.73 -14.37
C ALA A 351 -14.00 13.59 -15.28
N LEU A 352 -14.93 12.67 -14.98
CA LEU A 352 -16.17 12.51 -15.75
C LEU A 352 -17.02 13.79 -15.74
N GLU A 353 -17.13 14.47 -14.59
CA GLU A 353 -17.86 15.73 -14.48
C GLU A 353 -17.21 16.85 -15.31
N ILE A 354 -15.87 16.92 -15.33
CA ILE A 354 -15.13 17.87 -16.17
C ILE A 354 -15.33 17.53 -17.66
N PHE A 355 -15.22 16.26 -18.06
CA PHE A 355 -15.38 15.82 -19.44
C PHE A 355 -16.76 16.19 -20.02
N LYS A 356 -17.83 16.08 -19.23
CA LYS A 356 -19.18 16.55 -19.63
C LYS A 356 -19.20 18.03 -19.97
N LYS A 357 -18.41 18.84 -19.27
CA LYS A 357 -18.33 20.30 -19.43
C LYS A 357 -17.30 20.79 -20.44
N LEU A 358 -16.36 19.94 -20.87
CA LEU A 358 -15.32 20.33 -21.84
C LEU A 358 -15.88 20.86 -23.17
N LYS A 359 -17.07 20.39 -23.60
CA LYS A 359 -17.72 20.86 -24.83
C LYS A 359 -18.10 22.34 -24.76
N GLU A 360 -18.31 22.87 -23.56
CA GLU A 360 -18.68 24.29 -23.32
C GLU A 360 -17.44 25.20 -23.27
N TRP A 361 -16.22 24.63 -23.29
CA TRP A 361 -14.98 25.40 -23.16
C TRP A 361 -14.53 25.94 -24.52
N ARG A 362 -13.83 27.09 -24.49
CA ARG A 362 -13.17 27.62 -25.69
C ARG A 362 -12.17 26.59 -26.24
N PRO A 363 -12.06 26.41 -27.58
CA PRO A 363 -11.24 25.36 -28.19
C PRO A 363 -9.81 25.30 -27.65
N LEU A 364 -9.12 26.45 -27.56
CA LEU A 364 -7.75 26.50 -27.07
C LEU A 364 -7.60 26.02 -25.61
N ARG A 365 -8.54 26.38 -24.72
CA ARG A 365 -8.52 25.95 -23.31
C ARG A 365 -8.81 24.45 -23.19
N ARG A 366 -9.77 23.97 -23.99
CA ARG A 366 -10.09 22.54 -24.06
C ARG A 366 -8.88 21.73 -24.50
N VAL A 367 -8.25 22.11 -25.61
CA VAL A 367 -7.07 21.43 -26.15
C VAL A 367 -5.93 21.49 -25.13
N GLY A 368 -5.61 22.67 -24.59
CA GLY A 368 -4.56 22.83 -23.59
C GLY A 368 -4.78 21.94 -22.35
N TRP A 369 -5.99 21.92 -21.80
CA TRP A 369 -6.30 21.07 -20.65
C TRP A 369 -6.19 19.58 -20.96
N VAL A 370 -6.69 19.13 -22.13
CA VAL A 370 -6.58 17.72 -22.55
C VAL A 370 -5.13 17.32 -22.76
N VAL A 371 -4.31 18.17 -23.38
CA VAL A 371 -2.88 17.92 -23.56
C VAL A 371 -2.17 17.80 -22.22
N VAL A 372 -2.43 18.70 -21.27
CA VAL A 372 -1.85 18.60 -19.92
C VAL A 372 -2.30 17.33 -19.21
N LEU A 373 -3.59 16.98 -19.29
CA LEU A 373 -4.08 15.72 -18.72
C LEU A 373 -3.37 14.50 -19.33
N GLN A 374 -3.25 14.45 -20.65
CA GLN A 374 -2.58 13.36 -21.36
C GLN A 374 -1.12 13.24 -20.92
N LEU A 375 -0.40 14.35 -20.81
CA LEU A 375 0.97 14.36 -20.30
C LEU A 375 1.02 13.80 -18.88
N LEU A 376 0.20 14.30 -17.95
CA LEU A 376 0.18 13.81 -16.56
C LEU A 376 -0.17 12.32 -16.47
N VAL A 377 -1.10 11.83 -17.29
CA VAL A 377 -1.44 10.40 -17.35
C VAL A 377 -0.26 9.59 -17.88
N LEU A 378 0.42 10.05 -18.93
CA LEU A 378 1.62 9.39 -19.46
C LEU A 378 2.72 9.32 -18.38
N LEU A 379 2.97 10.41 -17.65
CA LEU A 379 3.95 10.42 -16.54
C LEU A 379 3.57 9.42 -15.44
N ALA A 380 2.29 9.33 -15.08
CA ALA A 380 1.79 8.37 -14.09
C ALA A 380 1.88 6.92 -14.55
N LEU A 381 1.92 6.68 -15.86
CA LEU A 381 2.03 5.34 -16.45
C LEU A 381 3.47 4.84 -16.56
N VAL A 382 4.47 5.74 -16.51
CA VAL A 382 5.88 5.36 -16.66
C VAL A 382 6.29 4.30 -15.64
N TYR A 383 5.97 4.50 -14.36
CA TYR A 383 6.33 3.55 -13.30
C TYR A 383 5.77 2.14 -13.54
N PRO A 384 4.43 1.95 -13.73
CA PRO A 384 3.89 0.62 -14.02
C PRO A 384 4.55 -0.14 -15.17
N PHE A 385 4.92 0.57 -16.24
CA PHE A 385 5.54 -0.06 -17.40
C PHE A 385 7.00 -0.42 -17.15
N ILE A 386 7.80 0.48 -16.57
CA ILE A 386 9.24 0.25 -16.37
C ILE A 386 9.48 -0.69 -15.18
N ALA A 387 8.88 -0.39 -14.02
CA ALA A 387 9.15 -1.08 -12.77
C ALA A 387 8.77 -2.56 -12.84
N THR A 388 7.70 -2.91 -13.54
CA THR A 388 7.23 -4.31 -13.65
C THR A 388 8.24 -5.19 -14.37
N GLY A 389 8.70 -4.77 -15.55
CA GLY A 389 9.70 -5.53 -16.30
C GLY A 389 11.03 -5.61 -15.56
N LYS A 390 11.50 -4.47 -15.03
CA LYS A 390 12.78 -4.42 -14.30
C LYS A 390 12.75 -5.30 -13.05
N LYS A 391 11.67 -5.29 -12.28
CA LYS A 391 11.56 -6.11 -11.08
C LYS A 391 11.54 -7.60 -11.37
N ILE A 392 10.79 -8.03 -12.37
CA ILE A 392 10.71 -9.46 -12.72
C ILE A 392 12.10 -9.95 -13.16
N ASN A 393 12.78 -9.21 -14.03
CA ASN A 393 14.09 -9.59 -14.54
C ASN A 393 15.18 -9.55 -13.46
N ASP A 394 15.09 -8.59 -12.53
CA ASP A 394 16.01 -8.49 -11.40
C ASP A 394 15.85 -9.65 -10.41
N ARG A 395 14.60 -10.04 -10.13
CA ARG A 395 14.33 -11.13 -9.20
C ARG A 395 14.59 -12.51 -9.83
N TRP A 396 14.27 -12.69 -11.11
CA TRP A 396 14.33 -13.98 -11.81
C TRP A 396 15.12 -13.87 -13.13
N PRO A 397 16.44 -13.65 -13.08
CA PRO A 397 17.24 -13.36 -14.27
C PRO A 397 17.32 -14.53 -15.26
N SER A 398 17.10 -15.77 -14.81
CA SER A 398 17.07 -16.97 -15.67
C SER A 398 15.78 -17.13 -16.47
N THR A 399 14.74 -16.33 -16.19
CA THR A 399 13.42 -16.46 -16.81
C THR A 399 13.23 -15.43 -17.91
N GLN A 400 13.21 -15.88 -19.17
CA GLN A 400 13.01 -14.98 -20.32
C GLN A 400 11.53 -14.71 -20.59
N ASN A 401 10.65 -15.67 -20.29
CA ASN A 401 9.22 -15.58 -20.53
C ASN A 401 8.43 -15.76 -19.23
N PRO A 402 8.37 -14.71 -18.38
CA PRO A 402 7.67 -14.79 -17.10
C PRO A 402 6.23 -15.25 -17.26
N VAL A 403 5.84 -16.24 -16.46
CA VAL A 403 4.52 -16.86 -16.51
C VAL A 403 3.43 -15.84 -16.20
N LYS A 404 2.42 -15.78 -17.07
CA LYS A 404 1.23 -14.91 -16.91
C LYS A 404 0.05 -15.75 -16.44
N SER A 405 0.00 -16.04 -15.15
CA SER A 405 -1.04 -16.85 -14.52
C SER A 405 -1.59 -16.19 -13.26
N LEU A 406 -2.76 -16.65 -12.82
CA LEU A 406 -3.29 -16.34 -11.48
C LEU A 406 -2.66 -17.25 -10.40
N ASP A 407 -2.06 -18.36 -10.79
CA ASP A 407 -1.26 -19.18 -9.90
C ASP A 407 0.12 -18.54 -9.70
N GLY A 408 0.26 -17.87 -8.56
CA GLY A 408 1.47 -17.18 -8.16
C GLY A 408 2.64 -18.10 -7.77
N SER A 409 2.48 -19.42 -7.77
CA SER A 409 3.57 -20.37 -7.49
C SER A 409 4.33 -20.79 -8.75
N LEU A 410 3.71 -20.66 -9.94
CA LEU A 410 4.30 -21.11 -11.21
C LEU A 410 5.57 -20.37 -11.62
N PHE A 411 5.86 -19.19 -11.03
CA PHE A 411 7.12 -18.51 -11.32
C PHE A 411 8.32 -19.38 -10.96
N MET A 412 8.21 -20.28 -9.96
CA MET A 412 9.29 -21.18 -9.55
C MET A 412 9.72 -22.13 -10.69
N LEU A 413 8.82 -22.41 -11.63
CA LEU A 413 9.11 -23.25 -12.80
C LEU A 413 9.80 -22.47 -13.92
N GLY A 414 9.85 -21.14 -13.89
CA GLY A 414 10.49 -20.32 -14.93
C GLY A 414 10.05 -20.71 -16.35
N ASP A 415 11.01 -20.82 -17.27
CA ASP A 415 10.76 -21.21 -18.66
C ASP A 415 10.54 -22.73 -18.82
N LYS A 416 10.88 -23.54 -17.80
CA LYS A 416 10.65 -24.99 -17.75
C LYS A 416 9.16 -25.35 -17.86
N LEU A 417 8.27 -24.44 -17.45
CA LEU A 417 6.83 -24.58 -17.64
C LEU A 417 6.43 -24.67 -19.13
N ILE A 418 7.17 -23.99 -20.01
CA ILE A 418 6.89 -23.95 -21.45
C ILE A 418 7.54 -25.14 -22.15
N ASN A 419 8.79 -25.41 -21.81
CA ASN A 419 9.55 -26.54 -22.34
C ASN A 419 10.40 -27.15 -21.21
N PRO A 420 10.22 -28.44 -20.88
CA PRO A 420 10.99 -29.13 -19.83
C PRO A 420 12.51 -29.06 -19.98
N ASP A 421 13.02 -28.84 -21.20
CA ASP A 421 14.45 -28.71 -21.50
C ASP A 421 15.03 -27.31 -21.16
N LEU A 422 14.18 -26.34 -20.79
CA LEU A 422 14.59 -24.99 -20.39
C LEU A 422 14.84 -24.88 -18.88
N LEU A 423 15.46 -23.77 -18.49
CA LEU A 423 15.82 -23.52 -17.10
C LEU A 423 14.60 -23.12 -16.25
N PRO A 424 14.54 -23.58 -14.99
CA PRO A 424 13.60 -23.06 -14.02
C PRO A 424 14.01 -21.66 -13.53
N ALA A 425 13.19 -21.07 -12.66
CA ALA A 425 13.62 -19.89 -11.94
C ALA A 425 14.74 -20.27 -10.95
N VAL A 426 15.84 -19.54 -11.01
CA VAL A 426 16.99 -19.71 -10.13
C VAL A 426 17.09 -18.50 -9.23
N TYR A 427 17.12 -18.73 -7.91
CA TYR A 427 17.42 -17.69 -6.94
C TYR A 427 18.91 -17.72 -6.59
N SER A 428 19.61 -16.59 -6.74
CA SER A 428 21.00 -16.47 -6.35
C SER A 428 21.11 -15.78 -4.99
N ASP A 429 21.75 -16.44 -4.03
CA ASP A 429 21.93 -15.95 -2.67
C ASP A 429 23.42 -15.97 -2.31
N ASP A 430 24.04 -14.80 -2.19
CA ASP A 430 25.48 -14.63 -2.00
C ASP A 430 26.34 -15.47 -2.98
N GLY A 431 25.91 -15.54 -4.24
CA GLY A 431 26.58 -16.29 -5.31
C GLY A 431 26.27 -17.78 -5.34
N ARG A 432 25.37 -18.28 -4.49
CA ARG A 432 24.91 -19.67 -4.47
C ARG A 432 23.57 -19.77 -5.16
N GLU A 433 23.47 -20.64 -6.15
CA GLU A 433 22.25 -20.82 -6.95
C GLU A 433 21.31 -21.85 -6.33
N ILE A 434 20.03 -21.52 -6.27
CA ILE A 434 18.96 -22.37 -5.77
C ILE A 434 17.92 -22.54 -6.88
N ASP A 435 17.74 -23.75 -7.40
CA ASP A 435 16.67 -24.10 -8.34
C ASP A 435 15.34 -24.22 -7.58
N LEU A 436 14.41 -23.32 -7.91
CA LEU A 436 13.12 -23.20 -7.23
C LEU A 436 12.10 -24.26 -7.67
N SER A 437 12.33 -24.98 -8.77
CA SER A 437 11.42 -26.01 -9.24
C SER A 437 11.37 -27.22 -8.30
N MET A 438 12.44 -27.46 -7.53
CA MET A 438 12.46 -28.46 -6.46
C MET A 438 11.47 -28.11 -5.34
N ASP A 439 11.50 -26.86 -4.88
CA ASP A 439 10.56 -26.38 -3.86
C ASP A 439 9.12 -26.43 -4.37
N TYR A 440 8.87 -26.04 -5.64
CA TYR A 440 7.54 -26.11 -6.25
C TYR A 440 6.95 -27.53 -6.15
N ALA A 441 7.70 -28.55 -6.56
CA ALA A 441 7.21 -29.92 -6.58
C ALA A 441 6.91 -30.44 -5.16
N GLY A 442 7.78 -30.15 -4.20
CA GLY A 442 7.56 -30.51 -2.80
C GLY A 442 6.37 -29.79 -2.17
N ILE A 443 6.21 -28.48 -2.45
CA ILE A 443 5.08 -27.68 -1.98
C ILE A 443 3.75 -28.22 -2.52
N GLN A 444 3.67 -28.51 -3.82
CA GLN A 444 2.48 -29.10 -4.44
C GLN A 444 2.12 -30.44 -3.79
N PHE A 445 3.10 -31.33 -3.59
CA PHE A 445 2.88 -32.58 -2.89
C PHE A 445 2.28 -32.37 -1.49
N MET A 446 2.82 -31.44 -0.70
CA MET A 446 2.31 -31.17 0.64
C MET A 446 0.88 -30.62 0.61
N GLN A 447 0.57 -29.70 -0.30
CA GLN A 447 -0.78 -29.16 -0.46
C GLN A 447 -1.81 -30.24 -0.82
N ASP A 448 -1.42 -31.19 -1.68
CA ASP A 448 -2.33 -32.22 -2.18
C ASP A 448 -2.50 -33.40 -1.21
N ASN A 449 -1.49 -33.71 -0.38
CA ASN A 449 -1.44 -34.97 0.38
C ASN A 449 -1.46 -34.79 1.89
N ILE A 450 -1.11 -33.62 2.43
CA ILE A 450 -1.02 -33.42 3.89
C ILE A 450 -2.27 -32.71 4.40
N SER A 451 -2.97 -33.37 5.31
CA SER A 451 -4.15 -32.82 5.99
C SER A 451 -3.83 -32.35 7.40
N GLY A 452 -4.59 -31.36 7.88
CA GLY A 452 -4.46 -30.80 9.22
C GLY A 452 -3.42 -29.67 9.31
N SER A 453 -2.78 -29.50 10.47
CA SER A 453 -1.75 -28.48 10.68
C SER A 453 -0.49 -29.04 11.36
N PRO A 454 0.11 -30.13 10.82
CA PRO A 454 1.36 -30.67 11.33
C PRO A 454 2.50 -29.64 11.27
N VAL A 455 3.38 -29.66 12.27
CA VAL A 455 4.56 -28.79 12.29
C VAL A 455 5.61 -29.29 11.30
N ILE A 456 6.12 -28.36 10.49
CA ILE A 456 7.22 -28.61 9.57
C ILE A 456 8.51 -27.97 10.11
N VAL A 457 9.65 -28.51 9.72
CA VAL A 457 10.93 -27.80 9.81
C VAL A 457 11.47 -27.61 8.40
N GLU A 458 11.82 -26.36 8.10
CA GLU A 458 12.44 -25.94 6.85
C GLU A 458 13.60 -24.99 7.18
N GLY A 459 14.54 -24.85 6.26
CA GLY A 459 15.70 -23.98 6.39
C GLY A 459 15.32 -22.51 6.61
N HIS A 460 16.14 -21.83 7.40
CA HIS A 460 15.97 -20.44 7.77
C HIS A 460 16.98 -19.55 7.04
N THR A 461 16.49 -18.41 6.55
CA THR A 461 17.30 -17.32 6.00
C THR A 461 16.93 -16.02 6.69
N THR A 462 17.84 -15.04 6.64
CA THR A 462 17.50 -13.66 7.01
C THR A 462 16.39 -13.11 6.12
N GLU A 463 15.81 -11.98 6.51
CA GLU A 463 14.63 -11.44 5.86
C GLU A 463 14.90 -10.97 4.43
N TYR A 464 13.85 -11.01 3.61
CA TYR A 464 13.87 -10.70 2.17
C TYR A 464 14.71 -11.65 1.29
N ARG A 465 15.22 -12.75 1.87
CA ARG A 465 15.79 -13.90 1.16
C ARG A 465 14.76 -15.03 0.97
N TRP A 466 15.15 -16.12 0.33
CA TRP A 466 14.28 -17.25 -0.02
C TRP A 466 13.91 -18.17 1.17
N GLY A 467 13.45 -17.62 2.30
CA GLY A 467 13.09 -18.39 3.50
C GLY A 467 11.59 -18.63 3.67
N ALA A 468 11.22 -19.52 4.61
CA ALA A 468 9.83 -19.84 4.99
C ALA A 468 8.91 -20.22 3.80
N ARG A 469 9.48 -20.76 2.73
CA ARG A 469 8.79 -20.96 1.45
C ARG A 469 7.77 -22.09 1.51
N TYR A 470 8.00 -23.14 2.31
CA TYR A 470 6.99 -24.20 2.45
C TYR A 470 5.84 -23.73 3.33
N ALA A 471 6.12 -23.06 4.46
CA ALA A 471 5.10 -22.54 5.35
C ALA A 471 4.16 -21.53 4.65
N ILE A 472 4.73 -20.59 3.86
CA ILE A 472 3.94 -19.55 3.17
C ILE A 472 3.00 -20.16 2.12
N HIS A 473 3.42 -21.19 1.39
CA HIS A 473 2.59 -21.78 0.33
C HIS A 473 1.62 -22.85 0.85
N THR A 474 2.00 -23.63 1.86
CA THR A 474 1.16 -24.73 2.38
C THR A 474 0.22 -24.31 3.50
N GLY A 475 0.52 -23.19 4.19
CA GLY A 475 -0.19 -22.78 5.41
C GLY A 475 0.15 -23.63 6.65
N LEU A 476 1.11 -24.56 6.53
CA LEU A 476 1.56 -25.39 7.65
C LEU A 476 2.45 -24.58 8.62
N PRO A 477 2.33 -24.79 9.94
CA PRO A 477 3.18 -24.11 10.91
C PRO A 477 4.63 -24.60 10.79
N SER A 478 5.58 -23.69 10.64
CA SER A 478 7.02 -23.98 10.73
C SER A 478 7.56 -23.69 12.13
N VAL A 479 8.63 -24.39 12.54
CA VAL A 479 9.35 -24.13 13.80
C VAL A 479 9.67 -22.64 13.95
N ILE A 480 10.19 -22.03 12.89
CA ILE A 480 10.38 -20.59 12.76
C ILE A 480 10.03 -20.18 11.33
N GLY A 481 8.98 -19.39 11.17
CA GLY A 481 8.64 -18.77 9.89
C GLY A 481 9.49 -17.53 9.61
N TRP A 482 8.92 -16.53 8.93
CA TRP A 482 9.58 -15.24 8.77
C TRP A 482 9.77 -14.57 10.15
N SER A 483 11.04 -14.39 10.53
CA SER A 483 11.44 -14.07 11.92
C SER A 483 10.93 -12.71 12.39
N TRP A 484 10.99 -11.67 11.55
CA TRP A 484 10.49 -10.34 11.92
C TRP A 484 8.99 -10.32 12.23
N HIS A 485 8.13 -11.06 11.51
CA HIS A 485 6.69 -11.15 11.80
C HIS A 485 6.46 -11.93 13.08
N THR A 486 7.23 -13.00 13.28
CA THR A 486 7.17 -13.77 14.52
C THR A 486 7.49 -12.88 15.72
N ARG A 487 8.51 -12.02 15.62
CA ARG A 487 8.85 -11.02 16.63
C ARG A 487 7.77 -9.96 16.80
N GLN A 488 7.26 -9.37 15.72
CA GLN A 488 6.24 -8.31 15.78
C GLN A 488 4.92 -8.78 16.40
N HIS A 489 4.44 -9.98 16.01
CA HIS A 489 3.24 -10.59 16.58
C HIS A 489 3.40 -10.91 18.08
N ASN A 490 4.64 -11.11 18.52
CA ASN A 490 4.99 -11.42 19.90
C ASN A 490 5.86 -10.32 20.51
N SER A 491 5.60 -9.05 20.17
CA SER A 491 6.45 -7.91 20.56
C SER A 491 6.63 -7.75 22.07
N LEU A 492 5.76 -8.34 22.88
CA LEU A 492 5.90 -8.36 24.34
C LEU A 492 6.88 -9.43 24.88
N LEU A 493 7.33 -10.37 24.04
CA LEU A 493 8.30 -11.40 24.40
C LEU A 493 9.72 -10.91 24.16
N ASP A 494 10.66 -11.44 24.93
CA ASP A 494 12.09 -11.18 24.70
C ASP A 494 12.52 -11.71 23.32
N GLY A 495 13.16 -10.83 22.54
CA GLY A 495 13.73 -11.13 21.24
C GLY A 495 14.65 -12.35 21.24
N SER A 496 15.38 -12.57 22.34
CA SER A 496 16.35 -13.67 22.50
C SER A 496 15.73 -15.06 22.31
N ILE A 497 14.42 -15.21 22.55
CA ILE A 497 13.68 -16.46 22.36
C ILE A 497 13.63 -16.85 20.88
N PHE A 498 13.48 -15.87 19.99
CA PHE A 498 13.44 -16.11 18.54
C PHE A 498 14.85 -16.38 18.01
N ASP A 499 15.85 -15.64 18.49
CA ASP A 499 17.26 -15.87 18.13
C ASP A 499 17.69 -17.29 18.50
N LYS A 500 17.34 -17.74 19.72
CA LYS A 500 17.58 -19.12 20.16
C LYS A 500 16.89 -20.14 19.26
N ARG A 501 15.64 -19.89 18.87
CA ARG A 501 14.88 -20.81 18.01
C ARG A 501 15.49 -20.90 16.61
N ILE A 502 15.93 -19.78 16.05
CA ILE A 502 16.66 -19.74 14.77
C ILE A 502 17.93 -20.57 14.87
N GLN A 503 18.72 -20.36 15.93
CA GLN A 503 19.96 -21.12 16.14
C GLN A 503 19.68 -22.62 16.27
N GLU A 504 18.63 -23.03 16.98
CA GLU A 504 18.28 -24.44 17.10
C GLU A 504 17.88 -25.10 15.76
N VAL A 505 17.28 -24.35 14.83
CA VAL A 505 17.04 -24.84 13.46
C VAL A 505 18.36 -25.01 12.69
N VAL A 506 19.27 -24.04 12.81
CA VAL A 506 20.61 -24.11 12.20
C VAL A 506 21.39 -25.31 12.76
N ASP A 507 21.37 -25.51 14.07
CA ASP A 507 22.03 -26.64 14.73
C ASP A 507 21.39 -27.97 14.34
N PHE A 508 20.06 -28.02 14.21
CA PHE A 508 19.34 -29.20 13.76
C PHE A 508 19.75 -29.65 12.36
N TYR A 509 19.92 -28.74 11.41
CA TYR A 509 20.37 -29.11 10.07
C TYR A 509 21.87 -29.46 10.02
N ASN A 510 22.72 -28.81 10.82
CA ASN A 510 24.18 -29.02 10.78
C ASN A 510 24.69 -30.17 11.68
N THR A 511 23.94 -30.58 12.71
CA THR A 511 24.41 -31.65 13.61
C THR A 511 24.53 -32.98 12.86
N THR A 512 25.54 -33.77 13.19
CA THR A 512 25.65 -35.19 12.80
C THR A 512 25.15 -36.13 13.89
N ASP A 513 24.81 -35.60 15.08
CA ASP A 513 24.27 -36.37 16.21
C ASP A 513 22.76 -36.57 16.05
N MET A 514 22.36 -37.82 15.80
CA MET A 514 20.96 -38.22 15.64
C MET A 514 20.14 -38.07 16.92
N ASP A 515 20.75 -38.20 18.10
CA ASP A 515 20.02 -38.01 19.37
C ASP A 515 19.69 -36.54 19.58
N ALA A 516 20.61 -35.63 19.26
CA ALA A 516 20.36 -34.20 19.26
C ALA A 516 19.25 -33.83 18.26
N ALA A 517 19.28 -34.40 17.04
CA ALA A 517 18.23 -34.20 16.05
C ALA A 517 16.87 -34.69 16.55
N ASN A 518 16.81 -35.89 17.14
CA ASN A 518 15.57 -36.44 17.70
C ASN A 518 15.02 -35.62 18.88
N GLN A 519 15.88 -35.04 19.71
CA GLN A 519 15.45 -34.12 20.77
C GLN A 519 14.81 -32.86 20.21
N PHE A 520 15.37 -32.29 19.14
CA PHE A 520 14.78 -31.15 18.43
C PHE A 520 13.39 -31.49 17.85
N LEU A 521 13.28 -32.63 17.15
CA LEU A 521 12.02 -33.06 16.54
C LEU A 521 10.91 -33.23 17.58
N LYS A 522 11.24 -33.84 18.74
CA LYS A 522 10.31 -33.99 19.87
C LYS A 522 9.93 -32.66 20.50
N LYS A 523 10.91 -31.77 20.73
CA LYS A 523 10.69 -30.47 21.37
C LYS A 523 9.72 -29.59 20.58
N TYR A 524 9.82 -29.59 19.26
CA TYR A 524 8.98 -28.76 18.38
C TYR A 524 7.81 -29.52 17.76
N HIS A 525 7.63 -30.79 18.12
CA HIS A 525 6.60 -31.66 17.56
C HIS A 525 6.60 -31.70 16.03
N VAL A 526 7.79 -31.70 15.44
CA VAL A 526 7.99 -31.73 13.98
C VAL A 526 7.46 -33.04 13.44
N ARG A 527 6.57 -32.96 12.45
CA ARG A 527 6.08 -34.12 11.70
C ARG A 527 6.77 -34.25 10.35
N TYR A 528 7.14 -33.16 9.70
CA TYR A 528 7.82 -33.19 8.41
C TYR A 528 9.11 -32.38 8.40
N ILE A 529 10.17 -32.97 7.84
CA ILE A 529 11.47 -32.34 7.62
C ILE A 529 11.64 -32.12 6.13
N ILE A 530 11.99 -30.89 5.76
CA ILE A 530 12.21 -30.49 4.37
C ILE A 530 13.72 -30.41 4.11
N VAL A 531 14.16 -31.04 3.02
CA VAL A 531 15.51 -30.89 2.47
C VAL A 531 15.38 -30.64 0.96
N SER A 532 15.65 -29.42 0.53
CA SER A 532 15.61 -28.98 -0.86
C SER A 532 16.87 -28.16 -1.20
N GLY A 533 16.86 -27.45 -2.32
CA GLY A 533 17.99 -26.65 -2.78
C GLY A 533 18.50 -25.66 -1.73
N LEU A 534 17.59 -25.01 -0.99
CA LEU A 534 17.99 -24.09 0.07
C LEU A 534 18.77 -24.77 1.19
N GLU A 535 18.27 -25.88 1.73
CA GLU A 535 18.95 -26.56 2.83
C GLU A 535 20.33 -27.04 2.40
N ARG A 536 20.44 -27.59 1.18
CA ARG A 536 21.71 -28.05 0.61
C ARG A 536 22.72 -26.91 0.38
N VAL A 537 22.25 -25.69 0.16
CA VAL A 537 23.09 -24.49 -0.02
C VAL A 537 23.52 -23.86 1.31
N TYR A 538 22.69 -23.97 2.35
CA TYR A 538 22.88 -23.26 3.62
C TYR A 538 23.50 -24.10 4.73
N TYR A 539 23.34 -25.42 4.69
CA TYR A 539 23.76 -26.31 5.76
C TYR A 539 24.80 -27.33 5.29
N SER A 540 25.56 -27.90 6.23
CA SER A 540 26.60 -28.89 5.94
C SER A 540 26.03 -30.16 5.32
N ALA A 541 26.72 -30.70 4.31
CA ALA A 541 26.36 -31.98 3.69
C ALA A 541 26.34 -33.11 4.73
N GLU A 542 27.33 -33.17 5.62
CA GLU A 542 27.43 -34.19 6.68
C GLU A 542 26.22 -34.15 7.62
N GLY A 543 25.74 -32.94 7.94
CA GLY A 543 24.53 -32.75 8.73
C GLY A 543 23.27 -33.18 8.00
N ILE A 544 23.18 -32.99 6.68
CA ILE A 544 22.01 -33.41 5.88
C ILE A 544 22.01 -34.94 5.71
N ASP A 545 23.17 -35.56 5.48
CA ASP A 545 23.32 -36.99 5.24
C ASP A 545 22.78 -37.84 6.40
N LYS A 546 22.74 -37.30 7.62
CA LYS A 546 22.14 -37.98 8.79
C LYS A 546 20.71 -38.44 8.53
N PHE A 547 19.92 -37.71 7.73
CA PHE A 547 18.51 -38.05 7.50
C PHE A 547 18.35 -39.35 6.70
N ALA A 548 19.32 -39.69 5.85
CA ALA A 548 19.37 -40.98 5.19
C ALA A 548 19.65 -42.11 6.19
N GLU A 549 20.56 -41.90 7.14
CA GLU A 549 20.82 -42.86 8.21
C GLU A 549 19.59 -43.03 9.12
N MET A 550 18.96 -41.94 9.55
CA MET A 550 17.73 -41.98 10.36
C MET A 550 16.58 -42.70 9.62
N THR A 551 16.50 -42.59 8.30
CA THR A 551 15.55 -43.34 7.47
C THR A 551 15.90 -44.84 7.48
N SER A 552 17.16 -45.21 7.32
CA SER A 552 17.62 -46.61 7.38
C SER A 552 17.36 -47.27 8.74
N GLN A 553 17.39 -46.49 9.83
CA GLN A 553 17.07 -46.93 11.19
C GLN A 553 15.55 -46.95 11.48
N GLY A 554 14.69 -46.62 10.51
CA GLY A 554 13.24 -46.59 10.67
C GLY A 554 12.75 -45.48 11.61
N GLN A 555 13.50 -44.38 11.75
CA GLN A 555 13.05 -43.20 12.50
C GLN A 555 12.29 -42.20 11.61
N LEU A 556 12.59 -42.20 10.31
CA LEU A 556 11.98 -41.33 9.30
C LEU A 556 11.46 -42.16 8.13
N ASN A 557 10.40 -41.69 7.49
CA ASN A 557 9.92 -42.20 6.20
C ASN A 557 10.08 -41.10 5.13
N ILE A 558 10.60 -41.44 3.95
CA ILE A 558 10.55 -40.52 2.81
C ILE A 558 9.13 -40.57 2.23
N VAL A 559 8.43 -39.44 2.24
CA VAL A 559 7.07 -39.33 1.69
C VAL A 559 7.05 -38.65 0.32
N PHE A 560 8.12 -37.93 -0.03
CA PHE A 560 8.31 -37.31 -1.34
C PHE A 560 9.80 -37.17 -1.66
N GLY A 561 10.15 -37.30 -2.94
CA GLY A 561 11.53 -37.22 -3.42
C GLY A 561 12.32 -38.51 -3.30
N ASP A 562 13.61 -38.46 -3.63
CA ASP A 562 14.50 -39.61 -3.74
C ASP A 562 15.89 -39.38 -3.12
N GLN A 563 16.02 -38.40 -2.21
CA GLN A 563 17.27 -37.99 -1.55
C GLN A 563 18.36 -37.42 -2.46
N THR A 564 18.15 -37.41 -3.79
CA THR A 564 19.12 -36.86 -4.74
C THR A 564 19.16 -35.34 -4.68
N ASP A 565 20.25 -34.76 -5.19
CA ASP A 565 20.41 -33.30 -5.29
C ASP A 565 19.48 -32.67 -6.35
N ASN A 566 18.80 -33.48 -7.16
CA ASN A 566 17.92 -33.01 -8.24
C ASN A 566 16.45 -32.91 -7.83
N SER A 567 16.13 -33.23 -6.57
CA SER A 567 14.76 -33.23 -6.07
C SER A 567 14.70 -32.77 -4.61
N ALA A 568 13.61 -32.09 -4.25
CA ALA A 568 13.29 -31.89 -2.85
C ALA A 568 12.93 -33.23 -2.21
N THR A 569 13.40 -33.44 -0.98
CA THR A 569 13.08 -34.62 -0.18
C THR A 569 12.30 -34.19 1.06
N ILE A 570 11.16 -34.83 1.28
CA ILE A 570 10.33 -34.60 2.47
C ILE A 570 10.31 -35.88 3.29
N TYR A 571 10.76 -35.76 4.52
CA TYR A 571 10.76 -36.85 5.49
C TYR A 571 9.60 -36.67 6.46
N GLU A 572 8.86 -37.74 6.72
CA GLU A 572 7.90 -37.84 7.81
C GLU A 572 8.54 -38.48 9.03
N VAL A 573 8.38 -37.85 10.20
CA VAL A 573 8.87 -38.35 11.48
C VAL A 573 7.95 -39.45 12.00
N ILE A 574 8.50 -40.64 12.20
CA ILE A 574 7.77 -41.77 12.78
C ILE A 574 7.72 -41.55 14.30
N GLN A 575 6.53 -41.24 14.80
CA GLN A 575 6.30 -41.09 16.24
C GLN A 575 6.30 -42.49 16.88
N ASN A 576 7.34 -42.79 17.64
CA ASN A 576 7.36 -43.92 18.59
C ASN A 576 6.76 -43.51 19.93
#